data_AF-A0A258BR34-F1
#
_entry.id   AF-A0A258BR34-F1
#
_cell.length_a   1.000
_cell.length_b   1.000
_cell.length_c   1.000
_cell.angle_alpha   90.00
_cell.angle_beta   90.00
_cell.angle_gamma   90.00
#
_symmetry.space_group_name_H-M   'P 1'
#
loop_
_entity.id
_entity.type
_entity.pdbx_description
1 polymer ?
#
loop_
_entity_poly.entity_id
_entity_poly.type
_entity_poly.pdbx_seq_one_letter_code
_entity_poly.pdbx_strand_id
1 'polypeptide(L)'
;MKEKLVSAVRKALPGGAVHSLEDTYRKARVHLLSARYGHPGKKLRIIAVTGTNGKTTTCVYLNEILKASGATTALFTTAVIELKGQRRLNELNRTVALTKEMLAFLADAKREKVDYVILETTSHALDQHK
;
A
#
# COMPACT_ATOMS: atom_id res chain seq x y z
N MET A 1 -1.38 -22.12 13.48
CA MET A 1 -0.39 -22.80 12.61
C MET A 1 0.82 -21.91 12.29
N LYS A 2 0.61 -20.69 11.77
CA LYS A 2 1.69 -19.75 11.40
C LYS A 2 2.62 -19.36 12.55
N GLU A 3 2.08 -19.09 13.75
CA GLU A 3 2.88 -18.68 14.91
C GLU A 3 3.79 -19.78 15.45
N LYS A 4 3.30 -21.04 15.48
CA LYS A 4 4.11 -22.20 15.88
C LYS A 4 5.29 -22.41 14.93
N LEU A 5 5.07 -22.23 13.62
CA LEU A 5 6.12 -22.33 12.60
C LEU A 5 7.18 -21.22 12.76
N VAL A 6 6.75 -19.96 12.93
CA VAL A 6 7.67 -18.83 13.12
C VAL A 6 8.49 -19.00 14.40
N SER A 7 7.87 -19.44 15.49
CA SER A 7 8.55 -19.71 16.76
C SER A 7 9.60 -20.81 16.63
N ALA A 8 9.27 -21.90 15.94
CA ALA A 8 10.21 -23.00 15.70
C ALA A 8 11.42 -22.55 14.86
N VAL A 9 11.20 -21.80 13.78
CA VAL A 9 12.28 -21.29 12.91
C VAL A 9 13.20 -20.32 13.66
N ARG A 10 12.64 -19.42 14.49
CA ARG A 10 13.42 -18.48 15.30
C ARG A 10 14.27 -19.15 16.37
N LYS A 11 13.84 -20.31 16.88
CA LYS A 11 14.62 -21.10 17.84
C LYS A 11 15.71 -21.95 17.17
N ALA A 12 15.50 -22.34 15.92
CA ALA A 12 16.39 -23.26 15.20
C ALA A 12 17.53 -22.56 14.44
N LEU A 13 17.40 -21.27 14.12
CA LEU A 13 18.36 -20.54 13.28
C LEU A 13 18.99 -19.34 14.04
N PRO A 14 20.26 -19.00 13.74
CA PRO A 14 20.88 -17.78 14.26
C PRO A 14 20.15 -16.52 13.76
N GLY A 15 20.11 -15.47 14.58
CA GLY A 15 19.30 -14.27 14.32
C GLY A 15 19.53 -13.62 12.95
N GLY A 16 20.77 -13.59 12.46
CA GLY A 16 21.10 -13.08 11.12
C GLY A 16 20.48 -13.90 9.97
N ALA A 17 20.45 -15.24 10.11
CA ALA A 17 19.85 -16.12 9.12
C ALA A 17 18.32 -16.02 9.11
N VAL A 18 17.70 -15.87 10.30
CA VAL A 18 16.26 -15.59 10.41
C VAL A 18 15.91 -14.29 9.71
N HIS A 19 16.69 -13.22 9.94
CA HIS A 19 16.43 -11.92 9.33
C HIS A 19 16.55 -11.96 7.80
N SER A 20 17.61 -12.58 7.27
CA SER A 20 17.79 -12.78 5.83
C SER A 20 16.65 -13.58 5.18
N LEU A 21 16.17 -14.63 5.86
CA LEU A 21 15.05 -15.43 5.39
C LEU A 21 13.73 -14.64 5.38
N GLU A 22 13.45 -13.87 6.43
CA GLU A 22 12.27 -13.01 6.52
C GLU A 22 12.28 -11.95 5.39
N ASP A 23 13.42 -11.33 5.12
CA ASP A 23 13.57 -10.33 4.05
C ASP A 23 13.40 -10.93 2.66
N THR A 24 14.01 -12.09 2.41
CA THR A 24 13.87 -12.81 1.14
C THR A 24 12.42 -13.19 0.89
N TYR A 25 11.73 -13.70 1.92
CA TYR A 25 10.31 -14.02 1.85
C TYR A 25 9.44 -12.78 1.55
N ARG A 26 9.70 -11.64 2.20
CA ARG A 26 8.97 -10.38 1.95
C ARG A 26 9.11 -9.96 0.49
N LYS A 27 10.34 -9.90 -0.02
CA LYS A 27 10.63 -9.51 -1.42
C LYS A 27 9.97 -10.48 -2.42
N ALA A 28 10.13 -11.78 -2.23
CA ALA A 28 9.54 -12.81 -3.09
C ALA A 28 8.00 -12.73 -3.12
N ARG A 29 7.37 -12.50 -1.95
CA ARG A 29 5.92 -12.35 -1.84
C ARG A 29 5.41 -11.12 -2.60
N VAL A 30 6.12 -9.99 -2.54
CA VAL A 30 5.76 -8.77 -3.28
C VAL A 30 5.84 -9.03 -4.79
N HIS A 31 6.91 -9.69 -5.27
CA HIS A 31 7.05 -10.03 -6.68
C HIS A 31 5.94 -10.97 -7.17
N LEU A 32 5.65 -12.04 -6.43
CA LEU A 32 4.61 -13.01 -6.81
C LEU A 32 3.23 -12.36 -6.87
N LEU A 33 2.87 -11.56 -5.87
CA LEU A 33 1.59 -10.86 -5.86
C LEU A 33 1.54 -9.81 -6.98
N SER A 34 2.62 -9.04 -7.19
CA SER A 34 2.69 -8.07 -8.29
C SER A 34 2.47 -8.74 -9.64
N ALA A 35 3.07 -9.90 -9.88
CA ALA A 35 2.86 -10.69 -11.10
C ALA A 35 1.39 -11.14 -11.23
N ARG A 36 0.78 -11.65 -10.14
CA ARG A 36 -0.64 -12.05 -10.12
C ARG A 36 -1.60 -10.92 -10.49
N TYR A 37 -1.31 -9.69 -10.06
CA TYR A 37 -2.12 -8.50 -10.35
C TYR A 37 -1.66 -7.76 -11.64
N GLY A 38 -0.73 -8.32 -12.42
CA GLY A 38 -0.28 -7.72 -13.68
C GLY A 38 0.54 -6.44 -13.51
N HIS A 39 1.29 -6.33 -12.41
CA HIS A 39 2.07 -5.16 -12.02
C HIS A 39 1.24 -3.87 -12.05
N PRO A 40 0.22 -3.75 -11.19
CA PRO A 40 -0.79 -2.72 -11.32
C PRO A 40 -0.24 -1.30 -11.12
N GLY A 41 0.83 -1.14 -10.33
CA GLY A 41 1.54 0.12 -10.17
C GLY A 41 2.28 0.61 -11.42
N LYS A 42 2.61 -0.27 -12.38
CA LYS A 42 3.28 0.15 -13.62
C LYS A 42 2.30 0.98 -14.46
N LYS A 43 2.75 2.18 -14.86
CA LYS A 43 2.02 3.20 -15.63
C LYS A 43 0.95 4.00 -14.86
N LEU A 44 0.88 3.85 -13.53
CA LEU A 44 0.11 4.76 -12.67
C LEU A 44 1.02 5.91 -12.20
N ARG A 45 0.47 7.13 -12.11
CA ARG A 45 1.15 8.26 -11.44
C ARG A 45 0.79 8.22 -9.95
N ILE A 46 1.71 7.77 -9.12
CA ILE A 46 1.48 7.56 -7.69
C ILE A 46 2.15 8.68 -6.89
N ILE A 47 1.38 9.33 -6.02
CA ILE A 47 1.83 10.31 -5.04
C ILE A 47 1.72 9.66 -3.66
N ALA A 48 2.83 9.41 -3.00
CA ALA A 48 2.86 8.86 -1.65
C ALA A 48 3.20 9.98 -0.65
N VAL A 49 2.36 10.16 0.37
CA VAL A 49 2.55 11.16 1.42
C VAL A 49 2.93 10.48 2.72
N THR A 50 4.07 10.89 3.30
CA THR A 50 4.56 10.41 4.58
C THR A 50 4.88 11.56 5.54
N GLY A 51 5.20 11.24 6.79
CA GLY A 51 5.52 12.21 7.84
C GLY A 51 4.90 11.85 9.19
N THR A 52 5.29 12.57 10.24
CA THR A 52 4.80 12.36 11.60
C THR A 52 3.32 12.72 11.71
N ASN A 53 2.94 13.90 11.20
CA ASN A 53 1.58 14.45 11.28
C ASN A 53 1.11 14.95 9.90
N GLY A 54 -0.20 15.15 9.74
CA GLY A 54 -0.79 15.81 8.56
C GLY A 54 -0.87 14.98 7.28
N LYS A 55 -0.46 13.70 7.30
CA LYS A 55 -0.49 12.83 6.11
C LYS A 55 -1.89 12.70 5.51
N THR A 56 -2.88 12.30 6.32
CA THR A 56 -4.27 12.14 5.89
C THR A 56 -4.84 13.44 5.33
N THR A 57 -4.68 14.55 6.06
CA THR A 57 -5.16 15.88 5.62
C THR A 57 -4.54 16.28 4.29
N THR A 58 -3.22 16.11 4.15
CA THR A 58 -2.49 16.42 2.91
C THR A 58 -2.97 15.56 1.74
N CYS A 59 -3.18 14.26 1.95
CA CYS A 59 -3.71 13.36 0.92
C CYS A 59 -5.11 13.79 0.45
N VAL A 60 -5.98 14.16 1.40
CA VAL A 60 -7.34 14.64 1.08
C VAL A 60 -7.28 15.97 0.32
N TYR A 61 -6.44 16.92 0.73
CA TYR A 61 -6.29 18.18 -0.01
C TYR A 61 -5.74 17.98 -1.42
N LEU A 62 -4.72 17.13 -1.59
CA LEU A 62 -4.22 16.77 -2.92
C LEU A 62 -5.32 16.15 -3.79
N ASN A 63 -6.15 15.29 -3.20
CA ASN A 63 -7.28 14.67 -3.91
C ASN A 63 -8.28 15.70 -4.42
N GLU A 64 -8.70 16.65 -3.57
CA GLU A 64 -9.64 17.69 -3.96
C GLU A 64 -9.03 18.67 -4.97
N ILE A 65 -7.78 19.08 -4.81
CA ILE A 65 -7.08 19.97 -5.76
C ILE A 65 -6.98 19.33 -7.14
N LEU A 66 -6.59 18.05 -7.22
CA LEU A 66 -6.46 17.34 -8.49
C LEU A 66 -7.83 17.15 -9.15
N LYS A 67 -8.88 16.79 -8.39
CA LYS A 67 -10.25 16.73 -8.92
C LYS A 67 -10.73 18.09 -9.42
N ALA A 68 -10.45 19.17 -8.70
CA ALA A 68 -10.80 20.52 -9.12
C ALA A 68 -10.09 20.94 -10.42
N SER A 69 -8.91 20.39 -10.71
CA SER A 69 -8.20 20.57 -11.99
C SER A 69 -8.76 19.74 -13.15
N GLY A 70 -9.79 18.93 -12.92
CA GLY A 70 -10.40 18.03 -13.91
C GLY A 70 -9.74 16.65 -14.00
N ALA A 71 -8.75 16.36 -13.15
CA ALA A 71 -8.10 15.05 -13.11
C ALA A 71 -8.95 14.01 -12.35
N THR A 72 -8.86 12.76 -12.77
CA THR A 72 -9.45 11.62 -12.06
C THR A 72 -8.45 11.04 -11.06
N THR A 73 -8.92 10.72 -9.85
CA THR A 73 -8.06 10.29 -8.74
C THR A 73 -8.52 8.98 -8.12
N ALA A 74 -7.57 8.29 -7.48
CA ALA A 74 -7.83 7.25 -6.50
C ALA A 74 -7.05 7.57 -5.21
N LEU A 75 -7.74 7.64 -4.08
CA LEU A 75 -7.19 8.00 -2.78
C LEU A 75 -7.24 6.80 -1.83
N PHE A 76 -6.13 6.53 -1.16
CA PHE A 76 -6.07 5.52 -0.10
C PHE A 76 -5.45 6.15 1.16
N THR A 77 -6.22 6.27 2.23
CA THR A 77 -5.77 6.85 3.51
C THR A 77 -6.24 6.01 4.70
N THR A 78 -5.75 6.31 5.89
CA THR A 78 -6.21 5.68 7.14
C THR A 78 -7.71 5.89 7.37
N ALA A 79 -8.27 7.04 6.96
CA ALA A 79 -9.65 7.40 7.24
C ALA A 79 -10.63 7.01 6.12
N VAL A 80 -10.21 7.20 4.86
CA VAL A 80 -11.08 7.06 3.70
C VAL A 80 -10.35 6.41 2.53
N ILE A 81 -11.13 5.70 1.71
CA ILE A 81 -10.72 5.22 0.39
C ILE A 81 -11.68 5.84 -0.63
N GLU A 82 -11.14 6.41 -1.70
CA GLU A 82 -11.92 6.96 -2.81
C GLU A 82 -11.39 6.40 -4.12
N LEU A 83 -12.30 6.00 -5.01
CA LEU A 83 -11.95 5.57 -6.37
C LEU A 83 -12.84 6.34 -7.34
N LYS A 84 -12.25 7.25 -8.13
CA LYS A 84 -12.96 8.01 -9.17
C LYS A 84 -14.22 8.70 -8.63
N GLY A 85 -14.07 9.39 -7.49
CA GLY A 85 -15.14 10.10 -6.80
C GLY A 85 -16.05 9.24 -5.93
N GLN A 86 -15.97 7.91 -5.97
CA GLN A 86 -16.72 7.03 -5.08
C GLN A 86 -15.97 6.85 -3.76
N ARG A 87 -16.41 7.58 -2.73
CA ARG A 87 -15.77 7.62 -1.42
C ARG A 87 -16.44 6.69 -0.42
N ARG A 88 -15.64 5.97 0.36
CA ARG A 88 -16.08 5.16 1.51
C ARG A 88 -15.12 5.31 2.69
N LEU A 89 -15.62 5.02 3.88
CA LEU A 89 -14.78 4.91 5.07
C LEU A 89 -13.79 3.74 4.91
N ASN A 90 -12.57 3.93 5.42
CA ASN A 90 -11.60 2.85 5.46
C ASN A 90 -11.80 2.01 6.73
N GLU A 91 -12.63 0.97 6.61
CA GLU A 91 -12.91 0.04 7.71
C GLU A 91 -11.74 -0.88 8.06
N LEU A 92 -10.64 -0.85 7.28
CA LEU A 92 -9.45 -1.66 7.57
C LEU A 92 -8.71 -1.20 8.83
N ASN A 93 -9.04 -0.01 9.38
CA ASN A 93 -8.43 0.59 10.58
C ASN A 93 -6.90 0.59 10.55
N ARG A 94 -6.30 0.69 9.37
CA ARG A 94 -4.85 0.65 9.15
C ARG A 94 -4.45 1.70 8.14
N THR A 95 -3.41 2.46 8.46
CA THR A 95 -2.78 3.44 7.57
C THR A 95 -2.18 2.80 6.32
N VAL A 96 -1.76 1.54 6.43
CA VAL A 96 -1.12 0.79 5.34
C VAL A 96 -1.88 -0.52 5.18
N ALA A 97 -2.48 -0.70 3.99
CA ALA A 97 -3.19 -1.91 3.64
C ALA A 97 -2.26 -3.13 3.65
N LEU A 98 -2.84 -4.33 3.75
CA LEU A 98 -2.07 -5.52 3.40
C LEU A 98 -1.65 -5.43 1.92
N THR A 99 -0.47 -5.96 1.58
CA THR A 99 0.07 -5.93 0.19
C THR A 99 -0.96 -6.35 -0.86
N LYS A 100 -1.83 -7.32 -0.54
CA LYS A 100 -2.91 -7.79 -1.43
C LYS A 100 -3.98 -6.71 -1.67
N GLU A 101 -4.40 -6.01 -0.63
CA GLU A 101 -5.42 -4.96 -0.69
C GLU A 101 -4.90 -3.76 -1.48
N MET A 102 -3.65 -3.37 -1.23
CA MET A 102 -2.98 -2.30 -1.97
C MET A 102 -2.87 -2.66 -3.47
N LEU A 103 -2.41 -3.87 -3.80
CA LEU A 103 -2.31 -4.32 -5.19
C LEU A 103 -3.68 -4.42 -5.88
N ALA A 104 -4.71 -4.88 -5.17
CA ALA A 104 -6.08 -4.89 -5.71
C ALA A 104 -6.59 -3.47 -5.99
N PHE A 105 -6.40 -2.54 -5.05
CA PHE A 105 -6.77 -1.14 -5.22
C PHE A 105 -6.03 -0.49 -6.40
N LEU A 106 -4.73 -0.74 -6.56
CA LEU A 106 -3.98 -0.25 -7.73
C LEU A 106 -4.50 -0.85 -9.04
N ALA A 107 -4.90 -2.13 -9.02
CA ALA A 107 -5.48 -2.78 -10.20
C ALA A 107 -6.84 -2.14 -10.56
N ASP A 108 -7.64 -1.80 -9.56
CA ASP A 108 -8.92 -1.09 -9.73
C ASP A 108 -8.69 0.32 -10.28
N ALA A 109 -7.76 1.09 -9.70
CA ALA A 109 -7.35 2.41 -10.18
C ALA A 109 -6.90 2.38 -11.65
N LYS A 110 -6.09 1.38 -12.02
CA LYS A 110 -5.64 1.17 -13.40
C LYS A 110 -6.78 0.82 -14.34
N ARG A 111 -7.71 -0.05 -13.91
CA ARG A 111 -8.90 -0.42 -14.69
C ARG A 111 -9.80 0.78 -14.94
N GLU A 112 -9.99 1.62 -13.92
CA GLU A 112 -10.77 2.85 -13.99
C GLU A 112 -10.07 3.99 -14.76
N LYS A 113 -8.81 3.79 -15.13
CA LYS A 113 -7.95 4.74 -15.86
C LYS A 113 -7.82 6.08 -15.14
N VAL A 114 -7.61 6.05 -13.82
CA VAL A 114 -7.39 7.29 -13.06
C VAL A 114 -6.07 7.95 -13.46
N ASP A 115 -6.03 9.29 -13.43
CA ASP A 115 -4.84 10.06 -13.74
C ASP A 115 -3.80 9.97 -12.62
N TYR A 116 -4.25 10.00 -11.36
CA TYR A 116 -3.41 9.99 -10.17
C TYR A 116 -3.90 9.00 -9.11
N VAL A 117 -2.94 8.36 -8.44
CA VAL A 117 -3.18 7.60 -7.21
C VAL A 117 -2.48 8.30 -6.05
N ILE A 118 -3.19 8.55 -4.96
CA ILE A 118 -2.69 9.26 -3.78
C ILE A 118 -2.73 8.30 -2.60
N LEU A 119 -1.57 8.05 -1.98
CA LEU A 119 -1.41 7.06 -0.93
C LEU A 119 -0.88 7.72 0.35
N GLU A 120 -1.60 7.54 1.44
CA GLU A 120 -1.04 7.75 2.78
C GLU A 120 -0.08 6.61 3.11
N THR A 121 1.14 6.93 3.53
CA THR A 121 2.11 5.91 3.96
C THR A 121 2.90 6.35 5.19
N THR A 122 3.29 5.40 6.02
CA THR A 122 4.17 5.66 7.18
C THR A 122 5.63 5.45 6.78
N SER A 123 6.55 6.17 7.42
CA SER A 123 8.00 5.95 7.23
C SER A 123 8.40 4.50 7.47
N HIS A 124 7.78 3.85 8.46
CA HIS A 124 7.95 2.43 8.75
C HIS A 124 7.52 1.51 7.60
N ALA A 125 6.49 1.87 6.83
CA ALA A 125 6.05 1.04 5.71
C ALA A 125 6.98 1.15 4.50
N LEU A 126 7.53 2.35 4.26
CA LEU A 126 8.57 2.55 3.25
C LEU A 126 9.83 1.74 3.57
N ASP A 127 10.29 1.78 4.82
CA ASP A 127 11.44 1.00 5.29
C ASP A 127 11.21 -0.52 5.18
N GLN A 128 9.97 -0.97 5.44
CA GLN A 128 9.59 -2.38 5.35
C GLN A 128 9.27 -2.87 3.91
N HIS A 129 9.48 -2.03 2.89
CA HIS A 129 9.15 -2.32 1.49
C HIS A 129 7.70 -2.79 1.28
N LYS A 130 6.75 -2.12 1.95
CA LYS A 130 5.32 -2.41 1.83
C LYS A 130 4.61 -1.54 0.81
#